data_AF-A0A9D7RYH2-F1
#
_entry.id   AF-A0A9D7RYH2-F1
#
_cell.length_a   1.000
_cell.length_b   1.000
_cell.length_c   1.000
_cell.angle_alpha   90.00
_cell.angle_beta   90.00
_cell.angle_gamma   90.00
#
_symmetry.space_group_name_H-M   'P 1'
#
loop_
_entity.id
_entity.type
_entity.pdbx_description
1 polymer ?
#
loop_
_entity_poly.entity_id
_entity_poly.type
_entity_poly.pdbx_seq_one_letter_code
_entity_poly.pdbx_strand_id
1 'polypeptide(L)' 'MRTTIEIPDLAHRRLKRLAQARGVSLGTLLLELSDQALGVSTDVETGLIVNPETGFLTLKVGRPVTHAALKALDE' A
#
# COMPACT_ATOMS: atom_id res chain seq x y z
N MET A 1 15.72 9.90 14.79
CA MET A 1 14.96 10.74 15.75
C MET A 1 13.94 9.87 16.46
N ARG A 2 13.53 10.23 17.70
CA ARG A 2 12.48 9.53 18.43
C ARG A 2 11.20 10.35 18.36
N THR A 3 10.15 9.77 17.82
CA THR A 3 8.83 10.39 17.72
C THR A 3 7.86 9.62 18.60
N THR A 4 7.09 10.33 19.41
CA THR A 4 6.01 9.76 20.21
C THR A 4 4.69 10.13 19.54
N ILE A 5 3.81 9.15 19.34
CA ILE A 5 2.49 9.33 18.73
C ILE A 5 1.44 8.72 19.65
N GLU A 6 0.31 9.39 19.76
CA GLU A 6 -0.84 8.86 20.48
C GLU A 6 -1.69 8.01 19.54
N ILE A 7 -1.97 6.77 19.94
CA ILE A 7 -2.75 5.82 19.16
C ILE A 7 -3.86 5.28 20.06
N PRO A 8 -5.14 5.33 19.64
CA PRO A 8 -6.23 4.71 20.39
C PRO A 8 -5.97 3.22 20.64
N ASP A 9 -6.33 2.70 21.81
CA ASP A 9 -6.04 1.32 22.24
C ASP A 9 -6.48 0.26 21.22
N LEU A 10 -7.66 0.44 20.64
CA LEU A 10 -8.21 -0.48 19.65
C LEU A 10 -7.36 -0.51 18.37
N ALA A 11 -6.89 0.65 17.92
CA ALA A 11 -6.00 0.76 16.76
C ALA A 11 -4.62 0.16 17.09
N HIS A 12 -4.06 0.47 18.26
CA HIS A 12 -2.79 -0.10 18.71
C HIS A 12 -2.83 -1.65 18.74
N ARG A 13 -3.90 -2.25 19.28
CA ARG A 13 -4.09 -3.72 19.29
C ARG A 13 -4.19 -4.32 17.89
N ARG A 14 -4.82 -3.64 16.94
CA ARG A 14 -4.91 -4.10 15.55
C ARG A 14 -3.55 -4.05 14.86
N LEU A 15 -2.84 -2.93 14.97
CA LEU A 15 -1.51 -2.76 14.38
C LEU A 15 -0.50 -3.73 14.98
N LYS A 16 -0.54 -3.96 16.30
CA LYS A 16 0.33 -4.94 16.97
C LYS A 16 0.11 -6.36 16.45
N ARG A 17 -1.16 -6.77 16.27
CA ARG A 17 -1.48 -8.10 15.69
C ARG A 17 -1.01 -8.21 14.24
N LEU A 18 -1.18 -7.15 13.44
CA LEU A 18 -0.71 -7.12 12.06
C LEU A 18 0.82 -7.23 11.96
N ALA A 19 1.54 -6.51 12.82
CA ALA A 19 3.01 -6.56 12.88
C ALA A 19 3.51 -7.95 13.28
N GLN A 20 2.87 -8.57 14.29
CA GLN A 20 3.17 -9.94 14.70
C GLN A 20 2.91 -10.96 13.59
N ALA A 21 1.79 -10.86 12.88
CA ALA A 21 1.46 -11.74 11.76
C ALA A 21 2.48 -11.62 10.61
N ARG A 22 3.09 -10.46 10.44
CA ARG A 22 4.13 -10.19 9.43
C ARG A 22 5.56 -10.45 9.94
N GLY A 23 5.75 -10.78 11.22
CA GLY A 23 7.08 -10.99 11.82
C GLY A 23 7.94 -9.73 11.90
N VAL A 24 7.35 -8.53 11.86
CA VAL A 24 8.06 -7.24 11.90
C VAL A 24 7.75 -6.47 13.18
N SER A 25 8.59 -5.48 13.50
CA SER A 25 8.31 -4.57 14.62
C SER A 25 7.14 -3.64 14.30
N LEU A 26 6.44 -3.17 15.35
CA LEU A 26 5.34 -2.20 15.18
C LEU A 26 5.82 -0.88 14.55
N GLY A 27 7.03 -0.42 14.91
CA GLY A 27 7.62 0.79 14.32
C GLY A 27 7.93 0.62 12.83
N THR A 28 8.43 -0.55 12.43
CA THR A 28 8.68 -0.88 11.02
C THR A 28 7.38 -0.87 10.21
N LEU A 29 6.35 -1.53 10.72
CA LEU A 29 5.03 -1.55 10.08
C LEU A 29 4.45 -0.12 9.94
N LEU A 30 4.59 0.71 10.97
CA LEU A 30 4.09 2.09 10.93
C LEU A 30 4.85 2.94 9.91
N LEU A 31 6.16 2.76 9.77
CA LEU A 31 6.95 3.43 8.74
C LEU A 31 6.52 3.01 7.34
N GLU A 32 6.41 1.70 7.07
CA GLU A 32 5.95 1.19 5.76
C GLU A 32 4.57 1.74 5.37
N LEU A 33 3.61 1.72 6.32
CA LEU A 33 2.28 2.24 6.09
C LEU A 33 2.29 3.76 5.86
N SER A 34 3.20 4.48 6.53
CA SER A 34 3.36 5.93 6.33
C SER A 34 3.96 6.23 4.97
N ASP A 35 4.99 5.49 4.55
CA ASP A 35 5.61 5.64 3.23
C ASP A 35 4.61 5.32 2.11
N GLN A 36 3.76 4.30 2.31
CA GLN A 36 2.69 3.95 1.38
C GLN A 36 1.61 5.03 1.32
N ALA A 37 1.18 5.57 2.47
CA ALA A 37 0.13 6.60 2.53
C ALA A 37 0.60 7.95 1.98
N LEU A 38 1.87 8.29 2.16
CA LEU A 38 2.48 9.51 1.67
C LEU A 38 2.91 9.41 0.19
N GLY A 39 2.80 8.23 -0.43
CA GLY A 39 3.25 8.01 -1.80
C GLY A 39 4.77 8.12 -1.97
N VAL A 40 5.54 7.99 -0.89
CA VAL A 40 7.01 8.00 -0.91
C VAL A 40 7.56 6.73 -1.56
N SER A 41 6.78 5.64 -1.51
CA SER A 41 7.00 4.46 -2.34
C SER A 41 6.43 4.68 -3.75
N THR A 42 7.27 5.22 -4.63
CA THR A 42 6.92 5.75 -5.95
C THR A 42 6.53 4.73 -7.04
N ASP A 43 6.11 3.50 -6.72
CA ASP A 43 6.04 2.48 -7.80
C ASP A 43 4.85 1.52 -7.82
N VAL A 44 3.81 1.69 -6.99
CA VAL A 44 2.60 0.88 -7.18
C VAL A 44 1.35 1.68 -6.79
N GLU A 45 0.61 2.16 -7.78
CA GLU A 45 -0.79 2.58 -7.62
C GLU A 45 -1.63 1.34 -7.29
N THR A 46 -1.54 0.88 -6.04
CA THR A 46 -2.37 -0.21 -5.54
C THR A 46 -3.70 0.39 -5.12
N GLY A 47 -4.64 0.45 -6.07
CA GLY A 47 -5.95 1.05 -5.87
C GLY A 47 -7.05 -0.01 -5.91
N LEU A 48 -7.85 -0.09 -4.86
CA LEU A 48 -9.12 -0.82 -4.87
C LEU A 48 -10.20 0.13 -5.41
N ILE A 49 -10.64 -0.06 -6.65
CA ILE A 49 -11.58 0.84 -7.34
C ILE A 49 -12.84 0.05 -7.67
N VAL A 50 -14.01 0.64 -7.43
CA VAL A 50 -15.26 0.07 -7.94
C VAL A 50 -15.34 0.39 -9.43
N ASN A 51 -15.41 -0.64 -10.27
CA ASN A 51 -15.48 -0.46 -11.71
C ASN A 51 -16.85 0.16 -12.07
N PRO A 52 -16.90 1.32 -12.75
CA PRO A 52 -18.16 1.99 -13.07
C PRO A 52 -19.00 1.24 -14.11
N GLU A 53 -18.40 0.38 -14.94
CA GLU A 53 -19.12 -0.40 -15.96
C GLU A 53 -19.69 -1.70 -15.39
N THR A 54 -18.96 -2.35 -14.48
CA THR A 54 -19.35 -3.68 -13.98
C THR A 54 -19.87 -3.68 -12.55
N GLY A 55 -19.67 -2.59 -11.80
CA GLY A 55 -20.03 -2.47 -10.39
C GLY A 55 -19.17 -3.32 -9.43
N PHE A 56 -18.22 -4.10 -9.95
CA PHE A 56 -17.37 -4.98 -9.15
C PHE A 56 -16.14 -4.27 -8.60
N LEU A 57 -15.66 -4.76 -7.46
CA LEU A 57 -14.37 -4.39 -6.89
C LEU A 57 -13.24 -4.82 -7.83
N THR A 58 -12.50 -3.84 -8.34
CA THR A 58 -11.33 -4.04 -9.18
C THR A 58 -10.08 -3.69 -8.39
N LEU A 59 -9.18 -4.67 -8.28
CA LEU A 59 -7.86 -4.51 -7.69
C LEU A 59 -6.89 -4.09 -8.80
N LYS A 60 -6.40 -2.85 -8.77
CA LYS A 60 -5.27 -2.43 -9.60
C LYS A 60 -3.98 -2.71 -8.84
N VAL A 61 -3.08 -3.48 -9.44
CA VAL A 61 -1.76 -3.82 -8.87
C VAL A 61 -0.72 -3.67 -9.97
N GLY A 62 0.40 -3.04 -9.66
CA GLY A 62 1.52 -2.84 -10.58
C GLY A 62 1.44 -1.54 -11.37
N ARG A 63 2.30 -1.44 -12.38
CA ARG A 63 2.38 -0.30 -13.29
C ARG A 63 1.46 -0.53 -14.49
N PRO A 64 0.61 0.45 -14.88
CA PRO A 64 -0.19 0.32 -16.09
C PRO A 64 0.74 0.22 -17.32
N VAL A 65 0.65 -0.90 -18.04
CA VAL A 65 1.38 -1.11 -19.28
C VAL A 65 0.53 -0.57 -20.43
N THR A 66 1.05 0.42 -21.15
CA THR A 66 0.40 0.97 -22.34
C THR A 66 0.86 0.22 -23.59
N HIS A 67 0.07 0.28 -24.67
CA HIS A 67 0.47 -0.31 -25.95
C HIS A 67 1.80 0.24 -26.48
N ALA A 68 2.13 1.50 -26.17
CA ALA A 68 3.42 2.08 -26.49
C ALA A 68 4.57 1.42 -25.71
N ALA A 69 4.36 1.10 -24.43
CA ALA A 69 5.34 0.39 -23.61
C ALA A 69 5.57 -1.06 -24.10
N LEU A 70 4.56 -1.72 -24.66
CA LEU A 70 4.70 -3.04 -25.28
C LEU A 70 5.54 -2.96 -26.58
N LYS A 71 5.26 -1.99 -27.45
CA LYS A 71 6.01 -1.81 -28.71
C LYS A 71 7.50 -1.55 -28.49
N ALA A 72 7.86 -0.81 -27.45
CA ALA A 72 9.26 -0.51 -27.14
C ALA A 72 10.06 -1.71 -26.62
N LEU A 73 9.41 -2.85 -26.33
CA LEU A 73 10.06 -4.09 -25.91
C LEU A 73 10.37 -5.04 -27.07
N ASP A 74 9.71 -4.84 -28.23
CA ASP A 74 9.86 -5.65 -29.45
C ASP A 74 10.95 -5.11 -30.41
N GLU A 75 11.57 -3.96 -30.10
CA GLU A 75 12.78 -3.41 -30.76
C GLU A 75 14.05 -3.73 -29.95
#